data_AF-A0A348VXK2-F1
#
_entry.id   AF-A0A348VXK2-F1
#
_cell.length_a   1.000
_cell.length_b   1.000
_cell.length_c   1.000
_cell.angle_alpha   90.00
_cell.angle_beta   90.00
_cell.angle_gamma   90.00
#
_symmetry.space_group_name_H-M   'P 1'
#
loop_
_entity.id
_entity.type
_entity.pdbx_description
1 polymer ?
#
loop_
_entity_poly.entity_id
_entity_poly.type
_entity_poly.pdbx_seq_one_letter_code
_entity_poly.pdbx_strand_id
1 'polypeptide(L)'
;MIILTILLVILLIIIVLAALIFGGTFAFVYFRYDVNIFNILSDIDKLNKTVDVEKLTPNAFDESDYISIKNNAASSTSGFLTYDPDNGFSIDITKLPTSLNTYVSLSDKQVGAYADKEIKNNGDNQFKILDFTLTYELLQIEFENKEDLTTINTVAKIDLTDVKSKDNKGIDLLVYFIPDVLYISSYVDITKTGSNMEYNLTSNSLLFNNLTNKQTAELLDAISAFTKEDFSAEYFNLEIGRAICSSLIGDETNEGLAHRLKNYGAKDFRFVTENDTNYFEVYR
;
A
#
# COMPACT_ATOMS: atom_id res chain seq x y z
N MET A 1 -9.35 0.08 6.13
CA MET A 1 -9.36 -1.39 5.90
C MET A 1 -7.93 -1.93 5.78
N ILE A 2 -7.08 -1.42 4.88
CA ILE A 2 -5.64 -1.80 4.77
C ILE A 2 -4.93 -1.86 6.12
N ILE A 3 -5.13 -0.83 6.95
CA ILE A 3 -4.48 -0.68 8.25
C ILE A 3 -4.81 -1.86 9.15
N LEU A 4 -6.07 -2.30 9.21
CA LEU A 4 -6.50 -3.46 10.00
C LEU A 4 -5.87 -4.76 9.52
N THR A 5 -5.72 -4.92 8.20
CA THR A 5 -5.09 -6.10 7.62
C THR A 5 -3.59 -6.13 7.93
N ILE A 6 -2.90 -5.01 7.76
CA ILE A 6 -1.47 -4.83 8.09
C ILE A 6 -1.21 -5.07 9.59
N LEU A 7 -2.06 -4.50 10.44
CA LEU A 7 -2.08 -4.66 11.89
C LEU A 7 -2.12 -6.14 12.29
N LEU A 8 -3.05 -6.89 11.69
CA LEU A 8 -3.19 -8.33 11.94
C LEU A 8 -1.95 -9.09 11.50
N VAL A 9 -1.41 -8.81 10.31
CA VAL A 9 -0.20 -9.50 9.83
C VAL A 9 0.98 -9.31 10.80
N ILE A 10 1.21 -8.10 11.32
CA ILE A 10 2.29 -7.83 12.29
C ILE A 10 2.09 -8.64 13.58
N LEU A 11 0.89 -8.61 14.17
CA LEU A 11 0.59 -9.37 15.38
C LEU A 11 0.83 -10.88 15.18
N LEU A 12 0.55 -11.37 13.99
CA LEU A 12 0.61 -12.79 13.69
C LEU A 12 2.01 -13.28 13.35
N ILE A 13 2.84 -12.42 12.75
CA ILE A 13 4.28 -12.62 12.71
C ILE A 13 4.75 -12.88 14.15
N ILE A 14 4.43 -12.01 15.12
CA ILE A 14 4.84 -12.18 16.53
C ILE A 14 4.36 -13.54 17.11
N ILE A 15 3.12 -13.93 16.84
CA ILE A 15 2.53 -15.16 17.38
C ILE A 15 3.16 -16.42 16.76
N VAL A 16 3.34 -16.46 15.43
CA VAL A 16 4.00 -17.57 14.75
C VAL A 16 5.42 -17.72 15.31
N LEU A 17 6.15 -16.61 15.43
CA LEU A 17 7.49 -16.59 16.02
C LEU A 17 7.51 -17.19 17.43
N ALA A 18 6.53 -16.85 18.27
CA ALA A 18 6.38 -17.44 19.60
C ALA A 18 6.17 -18.95 19.60
N ALA A 19 5.29 -19.42 18.72
CA ALA A 19 5.00 -20.84 18.58
C ALA A 19 6.26 -21.63 18.15
N LEU A 20 7.09 -21.05 17.27
CA LEU A 20 8.32 -21.69 16.81
C LEU A 20 9.37 -21.81 17.94
N ILE A 21 9.59 -20.77 18.74
CA ILE A 21 10.69 -20.77 19.73
C ILE A 21 10.34 -21.60 20.97
N PHE A 22 9.11 -21.48 21.47
CA PHE A 22 8.76 -21.97 22.81
C PHE A 22 7.95 -23.25 22.81
N GLY A 23 7.27 -23.58 21.72
CA GLY A 23 6.26 -24.63 21.76
C GLY A 23 6.80 -26.06 21.77
N GLY A 24 8.05 -26.31 21.34
CA GLY A 24 8.46 -27.69 20.97
C GLY A 24 7.56 -28.33 19.90
N THR A 25 6.65 -27.54 19.33
CA THR A 25 5.57 -27.86 18.40
C THR A 25 6.02 -27.80 16.95
N PHE A 26 7.34 -27.77 16.70
CA PHE A 26 7.88 -27.84 15.34
C PHE A 26 7.27 -29.02 14.57
N ALA A 27 7.21 -30.18 15.24
CA ALA A 27 6.55 -31.36 14.70
C ALA A 27 5.05 -31.13 14.52
N PHE A 28 4.34 -30.54 15.50
CA PHE A 28 2.88 -30.32 15.40
C PHE A 28 2.49 -29.38 14.26
N VAL A 29 3.18 -28.25 14.09
CA VAL A 29 2.88 -27.29 13.02
C VAL A 29 3.19 -27.88 11.64
N TYR A 30 4.32 -28.58 11.51
CA TYR A 30 4.65 -29.31 10.30
C TYR A 30 3.63 -30.42 9.98
N PHE A 31 3.30 -31.28 10.94
CA PHE A 31 2.37 -32.41 10.73
C PHE A 31 0.91 -32.00 10.59
N ARG A 32 0.49 -30.86 11.17
CA ARG A 32 -0.92 -30.42 11.15
C ARG A 32 -1.25 -29.50 9.98
N TYR A 33 -0.30 -28.66 9.58
CA TYR A 33 -0.52 -27.58 8.62
C TYR A 33 0.38 -27.67 7.37
N ASP A 34 1.24 -28.68 7.26
CA ASP A 34 2.21 -28.87 6.16
C ASP A 34 3.16 -27.67 5.96
N VAL A 35 3.44 -26.96 7.05
CA VAL A 35 4.29 -25.77 7.06
C VAL A 35 5.72 -26.15 7.36
N ASN A 36 6.66 -25.85 6.45
CA ASN A 36 8.08 -26.10 6.66
C ASN A 36 8.74 -25.00 7.51
N ILE A 37 8.97 -25.31 8.77
CA ILE A 37 9.42 -24.32 9.75
C ILE A 37 10.89 -23.92 9.57
N PHE A 38 11.75 -24.79 9.04
CA PHE A 38 13.14 -24.43 8.78
C PHE A 38 13.23 -23.37 7.67
N ASN A 39 12.34 -23.43 6.68
CA ASN A 39 12.22 -22.39 5.67
C ASN A 39 11.76 -21.08 6.32
N ILE A 40 10.75 -21.12 7.19
CA ILE A 40 10.27 -19.94 7.91
C ILE A 40 11.38 -19.29 8.77
N LEU A 41 12.18 -20.07 9.49
CA LEU A 41 13.32 -19.53 10.25
C LEU A 41 14.35 -18.84 9.34
N SER A 42 14.65 -19.42 8.18
CA SER A 42 15.51 -18.78 7.19
C SER A 42 14.88 -17.52 6.61
N ASP A 43 13.56 -17.48 6.46
CA ASP A 43 12.83 -16.33 5.95
C ASP A 43 12.84 -15.20 6.98
N ILE A 44 12.69 -15.52 8.26
CA ILE A 44 12.79 -14.52 9.33
C ILE A 44 14.19 -13.87 9.36
N ASP A 45 15.26 -14.63 9.19
CA ASP A 45 16.61 -14.06 9.05
C ASP A 45 16.70 -13.08 7.87
N LYS A 46 16.11 -13.43 6.72
CA LYS A 46 16.06 -12.53 5.56
C LYS A 46 15.19 -11.30 5.79
N LEU A 47 14.04 -11.47 6.45
CA LEU A 47 13.12 -10.41 6.83
C LEU A 47 13.82 -9.38 7.73
N ASN A 48 14.72 -9.83 8.61
CA ASN A 48 15.46 -8.97 9.54
C ASN A 48 16.72 -8.31 8.94
N LYS A 49 17.15 -8.72 7.73
CA LYS A 49 18.29 -8.07 7.07
C LYS A 49 17.94 -6.65 6.64
N THR A 50 18.96 -5.79 6.63
CA THR A 50 18.86 -4.44 6.08
C THR A 50 18.28 -4.48 4.67
N VAL A 51 17.33 -3.60 4.41
CA VAL A 51 16.69 -3.43 3.10
C VAL A 51 17.39 -2.30 2.36
N ASP A 52 17.69 -2.53 1.08
CA ASP A 52 18.15 -1.50 0.15
C ASP A 52 16.94 -0.68 -0.30
N VAL A 53 16.67 0.41 0.39
CA VAL A 53 15.46 1.23 0.18
C VAL A 53 15.49 1.90 -1.19
N GLU A 54 16.64 2.39 -1.66
CA GLU A 54 16.77 3.03 -2.98
C GLU A 54 16.42 2.06 -4.11
N LYS A 55 16.83 0.79 -3.97
CA LYS A 55 16.46 -0.26 -4.93
C LYS A 55 14.99 -0.67 -4.81
N LEU A 56 14.42 -0.61 -3.60
CA LEU A 56 13.02 -0.96 -3.37
C LEU A 56 12.06 0.10 -3.91
N THR A 57 12.45 1.38 -3.82
CA THR A 57 11.64 2.53 -4.21
C THR A 57 12.37 3.42 -5.23
N PRO A 58 12.65 2.92 -6.44
CA PRO A 58 13.40 3.67 -7.46
C PRO A 58 12.66 4.93 -7.94
N ASN A 59 11.34 4.96 -7.77
CA ASN A 59 10.45 6.05 -8.14
C ASN A 59 9.75 6.66 -6.90
N ALA A 60 10.45 6.72 -5.76
CA ALA A 60 9.93 7.39 -4.57
C ALA A 60 9.55 8.85 -4.87
N PHE A 61 8.44 9.28 -4.27
CA PHE A 61 8.01 10.68 -4.31
C PHE A 61 8.66 11.47 -3.15
N ASP A 62 8.78 12.78 -3.34
CA ASP A 62 9.34 13.68 -2.34
C ASP A 62 8.53 14.97 -2.18
N GLU A 63 9.01 15.89 -1.33
CA GLU A 63 8.33 17.15 -1.03
C GLU A 63 8.03 18.00 -2.30
N SER A 64 8.86 17.91 -3.33
CA SER A 64 8.68 18.64 -4.58
C SER A 64 7.51 18.11 -5.41
N ASP A 65 7.17 16.83 -5.29
CA ASP A 65 6.00 16.23 -5.93
C ASP A 65 4.69 16.79 -5.36
N TYR A 66 4.66 17.11 -4.06
CA TYR A 66 3.54 17.83 -3.46
C TYR A 66 3.39 19.25 -4.04
N ILE A 67 4.50 19.93 -4.33
CA ILE A 67 4.46 21.31 -4.84
C ILE A 67 4.05 21.32 -6.32
N SER A 68 4.50 20.35 -7.11
CA SER A 68 4.26 20.31 -8.57
C SER A 68 2.80 20.03 -8.94
N ILE A 69 2.06 19.33 -8.10
CA ILE A 69 0.61 19.08 -8.27
C ILE A 69 -0.17 20.39 -8.45
N LYS A 70 0.21 21.46 -7.73
CA LYS A 70 -0.40 22.80 -7.85
C LYS A 70 -0.29 23.37 -9.28
N ASN A 71 0.80 23.08 -9.98
CA ASN A 71 1.11 23.68 -11.28
C ASN A 71 0.52 22.88 -12.46
N ASN A 72 0.47 21.54 -12.39
CA ASN A 72 -0.14 20.71 -13.44
C ASN A 72 -1.68 20.80 -13.41
N ALA A 73 -2.27 20.79 -12.22
CA ALA A 73 -3.70 21.06 -12.04
C ALA A 73 -4.07 22.44 -12.58
N ALA A 74 -3.25 23.48 -12.37
CA ALA A 74 -3.59 24.85 -12.77
C ALA A 74 -3.80 25.06 -14.30
N SER A 75 -3.37 24.13 -15.17
CA SER A 75 -3.52 24.25 -16.63
C SER A 75 -4.88 23.75 -17.18
N SER A 76 -5.55 22.80 -16.51
CA SER A 76 -6.87 22.26 -16.87
C SER A 76 -7.91 22.31 -15.75
N THR A 77 -7.49 22.70 -14.54
CA THR A 77 -8.28 22.73 -13.31
C THR A 77 -7.83 23.89 -12.42
N SER A 78 -8.29 25.11 -12.71
CA SER A 78 -7.81 26.31 -12.02
C SER A 78 -8.09 26.27 -10.51
N GLY A 79 -7.11 25.84 -9.71
CA GLY A 79 -7.14 25.94 -8.26
C GLY A 79 -8.07 24.97 -7.52
N PHE A 80 -8.53 23.88 -8.13
CA PHE A 80 -9.30 22.87 -7.38
C PHE A 80 -8.43 22.01 -6.48
N LEU A 81 -7.21 21.67 -6.90
CA LEU A 81 -6.21 21.09 -6.04
C LEU A 81 -5.34 22.24 -5.54
N THR A 82 -5.52 22.59 -4.28
CA THR A 82 -4.68 23.54 -3.58
C THR A 82 -3.79 22.80 -2.61
N TYR A 83 -2.58 23.30 -2.42
CA TYR A 83 -1.67 22.82 -1.39
C TYR A 83 -1.40 23.97 -0.43
N ASP A 84 -1.64 23.71 0.85
CA ASP A 84 -1.30 24.57 1.97
C ASP A 84 -0.25 23.84 2.84
N PRO A 85 0.90 24.45 3.17
CA PRO A 85 1.93 23.79 3.97
C PRO A 85 1.45 23.32 5.35
N ASP A 86 0.49 24.04 5.95
CA ASP A 86 -0.01 23.78 7.29
C ASP A 86 -1.21 22.80 7.28
N ASN A 87 -2.01 22.80 6.21
CA ASN A 87 -3.27 22.04 6.11
C ASN A 87 -3.25 20.94 5.00
N GLY A 88 -2.16 20.80 4.26
CA GLY A 88 -1.98 19.80 3.21
C GLY A 88 -2.71 20.12 1.91
N PHE A 89 -3.00 19.08 1.12
CA PHE A 89 -3.83 19.23 -0.07
C PHE A 89 -5.29 19.46 0.31
N SER A 90 -5.93 20.41 -0.35
CA SER A 90 -7.38 20.60 -0.30
C SER A 90 -7.92 20.52 -1.72
N ILE A 91 -8.83 19.57 -1.92
CA ILE A 91 -9.68 19.51 -3.11
C ILE A 91 -10.84 20.48 -2.87
N ASP A 92 -10.68 21.70 -3.35
CA ASP A 92 -11.78 22.64 -3.45
C ASP A 92 -12.53 22.41 -4.76
N ILE A 93 -13.41 21.43 -4.72
CA ILE A 93 -14.33 21.08 -5.81
C ILE A 93 -15.17 22.29 -6.26
N THR A 94 -15.34 23.33 -5.44
CA THR A 94 -16.04 24.58 -5.84
C THR A 94 -15.20 25.45 -6.78
N LYS A 95 -13.88 25.24 -6.82
CA LYS A 95 -12.94 25.90 -7.73
C LYS A 95 -12.71 25.12 -9.02
N LEU A 96 -13.29 23.94 -9.17
CA LEU A 96 -13.32 23.30 -10.48
C LEU A 96 -14.10 24.17 -11.46
N PRO A 97 -13.62 24.31 -12.72
CA PRO A 97 -14.42 24.94 -13.75
C PRO A 97 -15.76 24.20 -13.88
N THR A 98 -16.81 24.92 -14.28
CA THR A 98 -18.16 24.37 -14.48
C THR A 98 -18.23 23.22 -15.50
N SER A 99 -17.16 23.02 -16.27
CA SER A 99 -16.96 21.85 -17.12
C SER A 99 -15.49 21.50 -17.27
N LEU A 100 -15.15 20.21 -17.21
CA LEU A 100 -13.85 19.69 -17.60
C LEU A 100 -13.66 19.87 -19.12
N ASN A 101 -12.63 20.62 -19.53
CA ASN A 101 -12.41 20.94 -20.94
C ASN A 101 -11.46 19.96 -21.65
N THR A 102 -10.64 19.20 -20.91
CA THR A 102 -9.68 18.22 -21.46
C THR A 102 -9.55 17.01 -20.52
N TYR A 103 -8.60 17.04 -19.58
CA TYR A 103 -8.32 15.96 -18.65
C TYR A 103 -7.55 16.50 -17.43
N VAL A 104 -7.67 15.80 -16.30
CA VAL A 104 -6.78 15.94 -15.13
C VAL A 104 -5.69 14.89 -15.27
N SER A 105 -4.42 15.26 -15.12
CA SER A 105 -3.29 14.35 -15.22
C SER A 105 -2.39 14.50 -14.00
N LEU A 106 -2.08 13.37 -13.35
CA LEU A 106 -1.15 13.27 -12.23
C LEU A 106 -0.11 12.21 -12.57
N SER A 107 1.18 12.54 -12.45
CA SER A 107 2.22 11.51 -12.55
C SER A 107 2.10 10.49 -11.41
N ASP A 108 2.71 9.33 -11.55
CA ASP A 108 2.80 8.32 -10.49
C ASP A 108 3.35 8.86 -9.16
N LYS A 109 4.41 9.68 -9.20
CA LYS A 109 4.93 10.39 -8.01
C LYS A 109 3.90 11.35 -7.40
N GLN A 110 3.19 12.08 -8.24
CA GLN A 110 2.12 12.99 -7.79
C GLN A 110 0.96 12.21 -7.17
N VAL A 111 0.63 11.04 -7.71
CA VAL A 111 -0.35 10.12 -7.11
C VAL A 111 0.14 9.62 -5.75
N GLY A 112 1.41 9.22 -5.63
CA GLY A 112 2.03 8.84 -4.36
C GLY A 112 1.94 9.94 -3.30
N ALA A 113 2.34 11.16 -3.66
CA ALA A 113 2.26 12.33 -2.79
C ALA A 113 0.82 12.66 -2.37
N TYR A 114 -0.14 12.59 -3.30
CA TYR A 114 -1.56 12.78 -3.01
C TYR A 114 -2.08 11.74 -2.00
N ALA A 115 -1.82 10.45 -2.24
CA ALA A 115 -2.27 9.36 -1.39
C ALA A 115 -1.67 9.45 0.03
N ASP A 116 -0.37 9.71 0.14
CA ASP A 116 0.31 9.88 1.43
C ASP A 116 -0.32 10.98 2.29
N LYS A 117 -0.68 12.12 1.68
CA LYS A 117 -1.34 13.22 2.40
C LYS A 117 -2.76 12.90 2.81
N GLU A 118 -3.56 12.25 1.96
CA GLU A 118 -4.92 11.83 2.34
C GLU A 118 -4.87 10.89 3.55
N ILE A 119 -3.93 9.93 3.56
CA ILE A 119 -3.74 9.01 4.69
C ILE A 119 -3.35 9.77 5.96
N LYS A 120 -2.41 10.72 5.88
CA LYS A 120 -1.97 11.53 7.03
C LYS A 120 -3.07 12.48 7.54
N ASN A 121 -3.81 13.13 6.66
CA ASN A 121 -4.87 14.07 7.01
C ASN A 121 -6.04 13.40 7.72
N ASN A 122 -6.36 12.15 7.35
CA ASN A 122 -7.40 11.38 8.00
C ASN A 122 -6.94 10.73 9.33
N GLY A 123 -5.66 10.88 9.70
CA GLY A 123 -5.06 10.19 10.85
C GLY A 123 -4.91 8.68 10.63
N ASP A 124 -5.07 8.22 9.41
CA ASP A 124 -5.01 6.82 9.00
C ASP A 124 -3.56 6.30 8.91
N ASN A 125 -2.56 7.17 9.04
CA ASN A 125 -1.15 6.78 9.06
C ASN A 125 -0.68 6.22 10.42
N GLN A 126 -1.51 6.28 11.47
CA GLN A 126 -1.17 5.77 12.79
C GLN A 126 -2.21 4.75 13.27
N PHE A 127 -1.73 3.72 13.95
CA PHE A 127 -2.62 2.69 14.48
C PHE A 127 -2.11 2.06 15.76
N LYS A 128 -3.03 1.50 16.54
CA LYS A 128 -2.70 0.86 17.82
C LYS A 128 -2.84 -0.67 17.75
N ILE A 129 -1.79 -1.39 18.12
CA ILE A 129 -1.81 -2.82 18.43
C ILE A 129 -1.47 -2.97 19.90
N LEU A 130 -2.35 -3.58 20.69
CA LEU A 130 -2.13 -3.74 22.12
C LEU A 130 -1.77 -2.36 22.74
N ASP A 131 -0.57 -2.24 23.31
CA ASP A 131 -0.05 -0.99 23.90
C ASP A 131 0.96 -0.26 23.01
N PHE A 132 1.07 -0.64 21.74
CA PHE A 132 1.95 -0.03 20.74
C PHE A 132 1.16 0.89 19.82
N THR A 133 1.75 2.04 19.49
CA THR A 133 1.27 2.91 18.42
C THR A 133 2.30 2.82 17.30
N LEU A 134 1.89 2.32 16.15
CA LEU A 134 2.75 2.13 14.99
C LEU A 134 2.37 3.14 13.93
N THR A 135 3.36 3.55 13.16
CA THR A 135 3.19 4.52 12.08
C THR A 135 3.49 3.84 10.76
N TYR A 136 2.57 4.01 9.82
CA TYR A 136 2.70 3.62 8.43
C TYR A 136 3.10 4.83 7.58
N GLU A 137 4.06 4.61 6.68
CA GLU A 137 4.60 5.61 5.76
C GLU A 137 4.51 5.05 4.33
N LEU A 138 3.81 5.76 3.45
CA LEU A 138 3.80 5.45 2.03
C LEU A 138 5.09 6.00 1.41
N LEU A 139 5.79 5.19 0.61
CA LEU A 139 7.08 5.57 0.01
C LEU A 139 7.01 5.69 -1.52
N GLN A 140 6.17 4.88 -2.16
CA GLN A 140 6.07 4.86 -3.61
C GLN A 140 4.67 4.45 -4.04
N ILE A 141 4.18 5.14 -5.08
CA ILE A 141 3.21 4.58 -6.02
C ILE A 141 3.84 4.72 -7.41
N GLU A 142 3.95 3.62 -8.14
CA GLU A 142 4.52 3.56 -9.49
C GLU A 142 3.59 2.80 -10.42
N PHE A 143 3.46 3.26 -11.66
CA PHE A 143 2.65 2.61 -12.68
C PHE A 143 3.54 1.96 -13.73
N GLU A 144 3.24 0.73 -14.09
CA GLU A 144 3.79 0.07 -15.27
C GLU A 144 2.65 -0.15 -16.27
N ASN A 145 2.58 0.72 -17.28
CA ASN A 145 1.49 0.71 -18.26
C ASN A 145 1.77 -0.30 -19.38
N LYS A 146 0.82 -1.22 -19.59
CA LYS A 146 0.75 -2.16 -20.72
C LYS A 146 -0.54 -1.87 -21.50
N GLU A 147 -0.68 -2.44 -22.69
CA GLU A 147 -1.77 -2.09 -23.62
C GLU A 147 -3.18 -2.19 -23.01
N ASP A 148 -3.49 -3.31 -22.33
CA ASP A 148 -4.81 -3.56 -21.72
C ASP A 148 -4.74 -3.70 -20.19
N LEU A 149 -3.58 -3.42 -19.60
CA LEU A 149 -3.28 -3.70 -18.19
C LEU A 149 -2.35 -2.63 -17.64
N THR A 150 -2.56 -2.19 -16.41
CA THR A 150 -1.56 -1.40 -15.70
C THR A 150 -1.20 -2.12 -14.41
N THR A 151 0.09 -2.27 -14.12
CA THR A 151 0.53 -2.76 -12.82
C THR A 151 0.79 -1.55 -11.93
N ILE A 152 0.13 -1.50 -10.77
CA ILE A 152 0.35 -0.48 -9.74
C ILE A 152 1.25 -1.09 -8.68
N ASN A 153 2.45 -0.55 -8.55
CA ASN A 153 3.35 -0.85 -7.44
C ASN A 153 3.13 0.15 -6.31
N THR A 154 2.82 -0.36 -5.11
CA THR A 154 2.71 0.43 -3.88
C THR A 154 3.77 -0.06 -2.91
N VAL A 155 4.67 0.82 -2.47
CA VAL A 155 5.65 0.51 -1.42
C VAL A 155 5.34 1.31 -0.17
N ALA A 156 5.28 0.60 0.95
CA ALA A 156 5.07 1.20 2.24
C ALA A 156 6.00 0.66 3.30
N LYS A 157 6.16 1.44 4.36
CA LYS A 157 7.06 1.21 5.48
C LYS A 157 6.32 1.31 6.79
N ILE A 158 6.64 0.42 7.72
CA ILE A 158 6.09 0.42 9.08
C ILE A 158 7.24 0.31 10.05
N ASP A 159 7.35 1.27 10.95
CA ASP A 159 8.33 1.23 12.04
C ASP A 159 7.83 0.34 13.18
N LEU A 160 8.60 -0.69 13.52
CA LEU A 160 8.32 -1.67 14.56
C LEU A 160 9.29 -1.55 15.74
N THR A 161 10.15 -0.52 15.77
CA THR A 161 11.17 -0.33 16.82
C THR A 161 10.53 -0.26 18.21
N ASP A 162 9.39 0.41 18.33
CA ASP A 162 8.63 0.52 19.59
C ASP A 162 8.07 -0.82 20.08
N VAL A 163 7.79 -1.75 19.16
CA VAL A 163 7.38 -3.12 19.52
C VAL A 163 8.54 -3.87 20.18
N LYS A 164 9.78 -3.59 19.76
CA LYS A 164 11.00 -4.20 20.32
C LYS A 164 11.49 -3.57 21.61
N SER A 165 11.34 -2.26 21.77
CA SER A 165 12.01 -1.47 22.80
C SER A 165 11.31 -1.47 24.16
N LYS A 166 10.00 -1.80 24.20
CA LYS A 166 9.24 -1.82 25.44
C LYS A 166 9.61 -3.04 26.28
N ASP A 167 9.79 -2.83 27.58
CA ASP A 167 10.19 -3.82 28.60
C ASP A 167 9.09 -4.90 28.75
N ASN A 168 8.97 -5.76 27.74
CA ASN A 168 7.85 -6.68 27.56
C ASN A 168 8.18 -8.03 28.19
N LYS A 169 8.08 -8.08 29.52
CA LYS A 169 8.22 -9.31 30.31
C LYS A 169 7.31 -10.42 29.76
N GLY A 170 7.87 -11.32 28.95
CA GLY A 170 7.16 -12.45 28.33
C GLY A 170 7.39 -12.64 26.82
N ILE A 171 7.91 -11.64 26.10
CA ILE A 171 8.22 -11.74 24.65
C ILE A 171 9.66 -11.32 24.28
N ASP A 172 10.55 -11.17 25.27
CA ASP A 172 11.95 -10.74 25.09
C ASP A 172 12.79 -11.63 24.15
N LEU A 173 12.36 -12.87 23.91
CA LEU A 173 13.00 -13.75 22.92
C LEU A 173 12.37 -13.63 21.52
N LEU A 174 11.15 -13.10 21.42
CA LEU A 174 10.43 -12.92 20.15
C LEU A 174 10.87 -11.67 19.40
N VAL A 175 11.33 -10.64 20.13
CA VAL A 175 11.79 -9.37 19.54
C VAL A 175 12.95 -9.55 18.55
N TYR A 176 13.75 -10.62 18.69
CA TYR A 176 14.82 -10.98 17.75
C TYR A 176 14.31 -11.35 16.35
N PHE A 177 13.03 -11.71 16.25
CA PHE A 177 12.45 -12.24 15.04
C PHE A 177 11.54 -11.23 14.33
N ILE A 178 11.18 -10.14 15.01
CA ILE A 178 10.46 -8.99 14.44
C ILE A 178 11.52 -8.11 13.75
N PRO A 179 11.33 -7.63 12.51
CA PRO A 179 12.23 -6.63 11.92
C PRO A 179 12.07 -5.27 12.61
N ASP A 180 13.11 -4.42 12.58
CA ASP A 180 12.96 -3.03 13.07
C ASP A 180 11.97 -2.25 12.19
N VAL A 181 11.98 -2.55 10.89
CA VAL A 181 11.12 -1.93 9.89
C VAL A 181 10.58 -3.00 8.96
N LEU A 182 9.26 -2.98 8.75
CA LEU A 182 8.59 -3.80 7.75
C LEU A 182 8.27 -2.94 6.52
N TYR A 183 8.94 -3.24 5.43
CA TYR A 183 8.66 -2.76 4.09
C TYR A 183 7.74 -3.75 3.38
N ILE A 184 6.68 -3.23 2.76
CA ILE A 184 5.70 -3.99 2.00
C ILE A 184 5.72 -3.45 0.58
N SER A 185 6.02 -4.31 -0.40
CA SER A 185 5.90 -4.01 -1.83
C SER A 185 4.73 -4.79 -2.41
N SER A 186 3.67 -4.09 -2.76
CA SER A 186 2.44 -4.62 -3.33
C SER A 186 2.38 -4.28 -4.81
N TYR A 187 2.13 -5.28 -5.65
CA TYR A 187 1.93 -5.13 -7.09
C TYR A 187 0.55 -5.65 -7.44
N VAL A 188 -0.34 -4.75 -7.86
CA VAL A 188 -1.71 -5.10 -8.26
C VAL A 188 -1.94 -4.67 -9.69
N ASP A 189 -2.54 -5.58 -10.43
CA ASP A 189 -2.87 -5.41 -11.84
C ASP A 189 -4.28 -4.83 -11.95
N ILE A 190 -4.41 -3.67 -12.61
CA ILE A 190 -5.68 -3.03 -12.92
C ILE A 190 -6.02 -3.21 -14.40
N THR A 191 -7.23 -3.71 -14.66
CA THR A 191 -7.79 -3.87 -16.00
C THR A 191 -9.10 -3.09 -16.11
N LYS A 192 -9.26 -2.29 -17.16
CA LYS A 192 -10.53 -1.61 -17.43
C LYS A 192 -11.54 -2.60 -17.97
N THR A 193 -12.76 -2.57 -17.44
CA THR A 193 -13.82 -3.53 -17.83
C THR A 193 -14.88 -2.93 -18.75
N GLY A 194 -14.84 -1.62 -18.99
CA GLY A 194 -15.79 -0.92 -19.84
C GLY A 194 -15.59 0.59 -19.87
N SER A 195 -16.62 1.30 -20.31
CA SER A 195 -16.76 2.75 -20.19
C SER A 195 -17.43 3.09 -18.84
N ASN A 196 -17.09 4.24 -18.24
CA ASN A 196 -17.63 4.77 -16.97
C ASN A 196 -16.82 4.44 -15.70
N MET A 197 -15.48 4.44 -15.77
CA MET A 197 -14.61 4.25 -14.60
C MET A 197 -14.70 2.86 -13.95
N GLU A 198 -15.15 1.85 -14.69
CA GLU A 198 -15.19 0.47 -14.21
C GLU A 198 -13.83 -0.23 -14.39
N TYR A 199 -13.42 -0.96 -13.36
CA TYR A 199 -12.15 -1.68 -13.36
C TYR A 199 -12.21 -2.95 -12.51
N ASN A 200 -11.32 -3.89 -12.83
CA ASN A 200 -11.02 -5.05 -12.02
C ASN A 200 -9.59 -4.99 -11.50
N LEU A 201 -9.38 -5.57 -10.32
CA LEU A 201 -8.07 -5.74 -9.72
C LEU A 201 -7.74 -7.22 -9.60
N THR A 202 -6.51 -7.57 -9.97
CA THR A 202 -5.93 -8.90 -9.77
C THR A 202 -4.61 -8.80 -9.02
N SER A 203 -4.38 -9.70 -8.07
CA SER A 203 -3.10 -9.76 -7.36
C SER A 203 -2.00 -10.20 -8.33
N ASN A 204 -0.89 -9.47 -8.37
CA ASN A 204 0.30 -9.86 -9.14
C ASN A 204 1.39 -10.41 -8.20
N SER A 205 1.93 -9.57 -7.32
CA SER A 205 2.94 -10.00 -6.37
C SER A 205 2.96 -9.16 -5.09
N LEU A 206 3.48 -9.77 -4.02
CA LEU A 206 3.61 -9.17 -2.70
C LEU A 206 4.95 -9.60 -2.09
N LEU A 207 5.73 -8.63 -1.61
CA LEU A 207 7.03 -8.86 -0.99
C LEU A 207 7.10 -8.14 0.36
N PHE A 208 7.65 -8.83 1.36
CA PHE A 208 8.03 -8.23 2.64
C PHE A 208 9.55 -8.17 2.77
N ASN A 209 10.12 -6.97 2.95
CA ASN A 209 11.57 -6.74 3.01
C ASN A 209 12.32 -7.49 1.89
N ASN A 210 13.28 -8.35 2.28
CA ASN A 210 14.11 -9.13 1.37
C ASN A 210 13.52 -10.52 1.03
N LEU A 211 12.26 -10.78 1.37
CA LEU A 211 11.59 -12.03 1.02
C LEU A 211 11.19 -12.03 -0.45
N THR A 212 11.29 -13.19 -1.09
CA THR A 212 10.69 -13.41 -2.42
C THR A 212 9.16 -13.52 -2.32
N ASN A 213 8.45 -13.44 -3.46
CA ASN A 213 7.00 -13.67 -3.52
C ASN A 213 6.59 -15.00 -2.86
N LYS A 214 7.34 -16.07 -3.18
CA LYS A 214 7.09 -17.40 -2.62
C LYS A 214 7.25 -17.41 -1.10
N GLN A 215 8.33 -16.83 -0.59
CA GLN A 215 8.60 -16.79 0.85
C GLN A 215 7.59 -15.92 1.60
N THR A 216 7.16 -14.81 0.99
CA THR A 216 6.11 -13.95 1.55
C THR A 216 4.78 -14.72 1.62
N ALA A 217 4.42 -15.46 0.57
CA ALA A 217 3.23 -16.31 0.56
C ALA A 217 3.32 -17.44 1.61
N GLU A 218 4.44 -18.16 1.69
CA GLU A 218 4.64 -19.24 2.68
C GLU A 218 4.54 -18.72 4.13
N LEU A 219 5.08 -17.53 4.41
CA LEU A 219 4.94 -16.87 5.72
C LEU A 219 3.47 -16.54 6.03
N LEU A 220 2.75 -15.99 5.05
CA LEU A 220 1.35 -15.62 5.17
C LEU A 220 0.41 -16.84 5.27
N ASP A 221 0.73 -17.94 4.59
CA ASP A 221 0.00 -19.21 4.71
C ASP A 221 0.20 -19.81 6.10
N ALA A 222 1.42 -19.75 6.64
CA ALA A 222 1.70 -20.20 8.00
C ALA A 222 0.94 -19.37 9.04
N ILE A 223 0.86 -18.06 8.84
CA ILE A 223 0.03 -17.14 9.63
C ILE A 223 -1.45 -17.54 9.54
N SER A 224 -1.97 -17.71 8.32
CA SER A 224 -3.36 -18.09 8.05
C SER A 224 -3.74 -19.42 8.71
N ALA A 225 -2.85 -20.41 8.63
CA ALA A 225 -3.04 -21.72 9.23
C ALA A 225 -3.10 -21.66 10.77
N PHE A 226 -2.29 -20.79 11.38
CA PHE A 226 -2.27 -20.62 12.82
C PHE A 226 -3.51 -19.88 13.34
N THR A 227 -3.95 -18.83 12.64
CA THR A 227 -5.12 -18.02 13.04
C THR A 227 -6.45 -18.63 12.65
N LYS A 228 -6.48 -19.43 11.58
CA LYS A 228 -7.69 -19.83 10.86
C LYS A 228 -8.41 -18.66 10.18
N GLU A 229 -7.67 -17.62 9.85
CA GLU A 229 -8.14 -16.47 9.06
C GLU A 229 -7.45 -16.50 7.68
N ASP A 230 -8.06 -15.90 6.67
CA ASP A 230 -7.46 -15.78 5.33
C ASP A 230 -6.51 -14.58 5.29
N PHE A 231 -5.22 -14.87 5.39
CA PHE A 231 -4.15 -13.90 5.16
C PHE A 231 -3.34 -14.24 3.93
N SER A 232 -3.91 -14.93 2.94
CA SER A 232 -3.20 -15.26 1.71
C SER A 232 -2.54 -14.03 1.08
N ALA A 233 -1.39 -14.23 0.44
CA ALA A 233 -0.68 -13.13 -0.24
C ALA A 233 -1.57 -12.43 -1.26
N GLU A 234 -2.44 -13.17 -1.94
CA GLU A 234 -3.44 -12.63 -2.86
C GLU A 234 -4.44 -11.69 -2.16
N TYR A 235 -5.07 -12.17 -1.07
CA TYR A 235 -6.02 -11.37 -0.31
C TYR A 235 -5.36 -10.06 0.19
N PHE A 236 -4.20 -10.18 0.82
CA PHE A 236 -3.50 -9.02 1.38
C PHE A 236 -3.08 -8.01 0.31
N ASN A 237 -2.57 -8.50 -0.82
CA ASN A 237 -2.15 -7.66 -1.92
C ASN A 237 -3.33 -6.91 -2.55
N LEU A 238 -4.46 -7.61 -2.75
CA LEU A 238 -5.70 -6.99 -3.24
C LEU A 238 -6.26 -5.94 -2.28
N GLU A 239 -6.17 -6.14 -0.97
CA GLU A 239 -6.62 -5.14 0.00
C GLU A 239 -5.83 -3.82 -0.10
N ILE A 240 -4.51 -3.90 -0.29
CA ILE A 240 -3.67 -2.73 -0.54
C ILE A 240 -4.08 -2.06 -1.86
N GLY A 241 -4.15 -2.83 -2.95
CA GLY A 241 -4.50 -2.30 -4.27
C GLY A 241 -5.89 -1.69 -4.33
N ARG A 242 -6.89 -2.33 -3.69
CA ARG A 242 -8.27 -1.83 -3.59
C ARG A 242 -8.30 -0.46 -2.95
N ALA A 243 -7.61 -0.26 -1.84
CA ALA A 243 -7.68 1.02 -1.16
C ALA A 243 -6.98 2.15 -1.93
N ILE A 244 -5.86 1.87 -2.61
CA ILE A 244 -5.25 2.84 -3.53
C ILE A 244 -6.19 3.16 -4.69
N CYS A 245 -6.73 2.14 -5.36
CA CYS A 245 -7.62 2.33 -6.52
C CYS A 245 -8.97 2.96 -6.14
N SER A 246 -9.53 2.64 -4.98
CA SER A 246 -10.74 3.29 -4.46
C SER A 246 -10.52 4.77 -4.16
N SER A 247 -9.31 5.16 -3.72
CA SER A 247 -8.97 6.58 -3.52
C SER A 247 -8.80 7.32 -4.85
N LEU A 248 -8.17 6.69 -5.85
CA LEU A 248 -7.89 7.32 -7.15
C LEU A 248 -9.10 7.32 -8.08
N ILE A 249 -9.74 6.17 -8.25
CA ILE A 249 -10.82 5.97 -9.21
C ILE A 249 -12.16 6.01 -8.46
N GLY A 250 -12.27 5.18 -7.43
CA GLY A 250 -13.50 5.04 -6.64
C GLY A 250 -14.61 4.31 -7.37
N ASP A 251 -15.78 4.30 -6.73
CA ASP A 251 -17.04 3.79 -7.27
C ASP A 251 -18.21 4.63 -6.73
N GLU A 252 -19.45 4.18 -6.94
CA GLU A 252 -20.64 4.90 -6.45
C GLU A 252 -20.77 4.92 -4.91
N THR A 253 -20.04 4.08 -4.20
CA THR A 253 -20.08 3.95 -2.73
C THR A 253 -18.90 4.62 -2.04
N ASN A 254 -17.74 4.68 -2.70
CA ASN A 254 -16.54 5.35 -2.22
C ASN A 254 -16.02 6.28 -3.32
N GLU A 255 -16.30 7.58 -3.17
CA GLU A 255 -15.98 8.59 -4.18
C GLU A 255 -14.47 8.91 -4.22
N GLY A 256 -13.74 8.13 -5.02
CA GLY A 256 -12.36 8.43 -5.40
C GLY A 256 -12.22 9.70 -6.24
N LEU A 257 -10.99 10.12 -6.54
CA LEU A 257 -10.72 11.33 -7.33
C LEU A 257 -11.46 11.34 -8.67
N ALA A 258 -11.39 10.25 -9.46
CA ALA A 258 -12.08 10.17 -10.75
C ALA A 258 -13.59 10.26 -10.60
N HIS A 259 -14.17 9.51 -9.66
CA HIS A 259 -15.62 9.54 -9.41
C HIS A 259 -16.10 10.95 -9.00
N ARG A 260 -15.36 11.66 -8.14
CA ARG A 260 -15.68 13.06 -7.77
C ARG A 260 -15.69 14.01 -8.98
N LEU A 261 -14.81 13.77 -9.96
CA LEU A 261 -14.75 14.57 -11.19
C LEU A 261 -15.93 14.31 -12.16
N LYS A 262 -16.74 13.26 -11.96
CA LYS A 262 -17.97 13.03 -12.76
C LYS A 262 -18.95 14.19 -12.64
N ASN A 263 -19.03 14.82 -11.47
CA ASN A 263 -19.85 16.01 -11.22
C ASN A 263 -19.44 17.22 -12.09
N TYR A 264 -18.28 17.13 -12.75
CA TYR A 264 -17.70 18.19 -13.59
C TYR A 264 -17.54 17.74 -15.05
N GLY A 265 -18.11 16.60 -15.42
CA GLY A 265 -18.16 16.09 -16.79
C GLY A 265 -17.07 15.08 -17.16
N ALA A 266 -16.28 14.59 -16.20
CA ALA A 266 -15.44 13.42 -16.43
C ALA A 266 -16.31 12.20 -16.75
N LYS A 267 -15.87 11.38 -17.70
CA LYS A 267 -16.54 10.13 -18.09
C LYS A 267 -15.70 8.90 -17.82
N ASP A 268 -14.38 9.04 -17.79
CA ASP A 268 -13.51 7.88 -17.71
C ASP A 268 -12.10 8.24 -17.22
N PHE A 269 -11.28 7.22 -16.98
CA PHE A 269 -9.87 7.36 -16.61
C PHE A 269 -8.97 6.51 -17.51
N ARG A 270 -7.68 6.81 -17.54
CA ARG A 270 -6.66 5.99 -18.20
C ARG A 270 -5.32 6.12 -17.50
N PHE A 271 -4.45 5.14 -17.73
CA PHE A 271 -3.03 5.26 -17.44
C PHE A 271 -2.28 5.40 -18.76
N VAL A 272 -1.36 6.35 -18.84
CA VAL A 272 -0.59 6.63 -20.06
C VAL A 272 0.86 6.90 -19.73
N THR A 273 1.75 6.59 -20.67
CA THR A 273 3.17 6.94 -20.59
C THR A 273 3.47 8.01 -21.61
N GLU A 274 3.91 9.19 -21.16
CA GLU A 274 4.32 10.30 -22.00
C GLU A 274 5.72 10.76 -21.59
N ASN A 275 6.65 10.80 -22.55
CA ASN A 275 8.06 11.19 -22.32
C ASN A 275 8.69 10.46 -21.13
N ASP A 276 8.57 9.13 -21.10
CA ASP A 276 9.08 8.24 -20.05
C ASP A 276 8.50 8.51 -18.64
N THR A 277 7.42 9.28 -18.55
CA THR A 277 6.69 9.53 -17.30
C THR A 277 5.32 8.87 -17.38
N ASN A 278 4.92 8.15 -16.34
CA ASN A 278 3.61 7.53 -16.26
C ASN A 278 2.61 8.45 -15.57
N TYR A 279 1.40 8.52 -16.11
CA TYR A 279 0.33 9.37 -15.63
C TYR A 279 -0.95 8.58 -15.39
N PHE A 280 -1.64 8.95 -14.32
CA PHE A 280 -3.05 8.68 -14.11
C PHE A 280 -3.85 9.88 -14.62
N GLU A 281 -4.75 9.63 -15.57
CA GLU A 281 -5.55 10.69 -16.19
C GLU A 281 -7.05 10.44 -16.05
N VAL A 282 -7.80 11.50 -15.78
CA VAL A 282 -9.26 11.51 -15.74
C VAL A 282 -9.77 12.45 -16.82
N TYR A 283 -10.60 11.95 -17.75
CA TYR A 283 -11.00 12.68 -18.96
C TYR A 283 -12.52 12.58 -19.22
N ARG A 284 -12.99 13.42 -20.14
CA ARG A 284 -14.39 13.51 -20.59
C ARG A 284 -14.74 12.54 -21.72
#